data_AF-A0A7Y7N6H9-F1
#
_entry.id   AF-A0A7Y7N6H9-F1
#
_cell.length_a   1.000
_cell.length_b   1.000
_cell.length_c   1.000
_cell.angle_alpha   90.00
_cell.angle_beta   90.00
_cell.angle_gamma   90.00
#
_symmetry.space_group_name_H-M   'P 1'
#
loop_
_entity.id
_entity.type
_entity.pdbx_description
1 polymer ?
#
loop_
_entity_poly.entity_id
_entity_poly.type
_entity_poly.pdbx_seq_one_letter_code
_entity_poly.pdbx_strand_id
1 'polypeptide(L)'
;MKSIRVVIDTNILYAALYSSSGASHALMIMVRNGFVIPCISVTLVLEYEDVLTRHRNRLHLTQGEIKAFLGFFVQQSERLKIHYLWRPCLKDPNDDMVLEVAVAAGVDFIVTHNTKDFAGSERFGVQSVTPGWFIKNYGGTK
;
A
#
# COMPACT_ATOMS: atom_id res chain seq x y z
N MET A 1 0.58 3.78 21.45
CA MET A 1 0.10 2.56 20.77
C MET A 1 1.21 2.03 19.90
N LYS A 2 1.30 0.71 19.73
CA LYS A 2 2.26 0.10 18.79
C LYS A 2 1.83 0.44 17.36
N SER A 3 2.74 0.92 16.52
CA SER A 3 2.47 1.17 15.11
C SER A 3 2.15 -0.13 14.36
N ILE A 4 1.26 -0.08 13.38
CA ILE A 4 0.82 -1.24 12.61
C ILE A 4 1.57 -1.24 11.28
N ARG A 5 2.29 -2.34 10.99
CA ARG A 5 2.97 -2.53 9.72
C ARG A 5 2.02 -3.15 8.71
N VAL A 6 1.95 -2.60 7.51
CA VAL A 6 1.06 -3.07 6.43
C VAL A 6 1.75 -2.94 5.09
N VAL A 7 1.32 -3.73 4.10
CA VAL A 7 1.59 -3.40 2.70
C VAL A 7 0.37 -2.69 2.13
N ILE A 8 0.61 -1.62 1.37
CA ILE A 8 -0.46 -0.83 0.75
C ILE A 8 -0.43 -1.13 -0.75
N ASP A 9 -1.58 -1.46 -1.33
CA ASP A 9 -1.69 -1.65 -2.77
C ASP A 9 -1.60 -0.30 -3.50
N THR A 10 -1.11 -0.31 -4.73
CA THR A 10 -0.88 0.87 -5.57
C THR A 10 -2.15 1.69 -5.80
N ASN A 11 -3.29 1.02 -5.98
CA ASN A 11 -4.59 1.67 -6.17
C ASN A 11 -5.03 2.51 -4.96
N ILE A 12 -4.54 2.20 -3.75
CA ILE A 12 -4.85 2.97 -2.54
C ILE A 12 -4.16 4.32 -2.57
N LEU A 13 -2.90 4.39 -3.00
CA LEU A 13 -2.17 5.65 -3.13
C LEU A 13 -2.85 6.57 -4.14
N TYR A 14 -3.25 6.01 -5.29
CA TYR A 14 -4.04 6.75 -6.28
C TYR A 14 -5.34 7.29 -5.68
N ALA A 15 -6.14 6.44 -5.03
CA ALA A 15 -7.41 6.83 -4.43
C ALA A 15 -7.24 7.90 -3.33
N ALA A 16 -6.19 7.81 -2.53
CA ALA A 16 -5.89 8.77 -1.46
C ALA A 16 -5.51 10.15 -1.97
N LEU A 17 -4.85 10.23 -3.13
CA LEU A 17 -4.52 11.47 -3.81
C LEU A 17 -5.71 12.02 -4.63
N TYR A 18 -6.56 11.14 -5.14
CA TYR A 18 -7.73 11.53 -5.92
C TYR A 18 -8.85 12.14 -5.06
N SER A 19 -9.04 11.68 -3.82
CA SER A 19 -10.11 12.14 -2.94
C SER A 19 -9.65 12.27 -1.49
N SER A 20 -9.92 13.41 -0.86
CA SER A 20 -9.59 13.68 0.55
C SER A 20 -10.63 13.20 1.57
N SER A 21 -11.81 12.76 1.12
CA SER A 21 -12.90 12.29 2.01
C SER A 21 -12.94 10.76 2.16
N GLY A 22 -12.12 10.02 1.41
CA GLY A 22 -12.12 8.57 1.38
C GLY A 22 -11.26 7.91 2.46
N ALA A 23 -11.55 6.63 2.73
CA ALA A 23 -10.78 5.83 3.69
C ALA A 23 -9.30 5.66 3.28
N SER A 24 -8.98 5.67 1.98
CA SER A 24 -7.60 5.67 1.49
C SER A 24 -6.84 6.93 1.91
N HIS A 25 -7.49 8.09 1.91
CA HIS A 25 -6.91 9.33 2.40
C HIS A 25 -6.70 9.29 3.92
N ALA A 26 -7.68 8.80 4.66
CA ALA A 26 -7.55 8.59 6.10
C ALA A 26 -6.37 7.64 6.44
N LEU A 27 -6.15 6.60 5.63
CA LEU A 27 -4.98 5.73 5.77
C LEU A 27 -3.67 6.51 5.58
N MET A 28 -3.58 7.41 4.59
CA MET A 28 -2.40 8.26 4.40
C MET A 28 -2.17 9.21 5.58
N ILE A 29 -3.23 9.70 6.22
CA ILE A 29 -3.11 10.49 7.46
C ILE A 29 -2.52 9.64 8.58
N MET A 30 -2.95 8.38 8.73
CA MET A 30 -2.36 7.45 9.71
C MET A 30 -0.89 7.15 9.43
N VAL A 31 -0.51 7.01 8.16
CA VAL A 31 0.89 6.86 7.74
C VAL A 31 1.70 8.10 8.13
N ARG A 32 1.20 9.30 7.81
CA ARG A 32 1.84 10.56 8.18
C ARG A 32 2.06 10.70 9.68
N ASN A 33 1.13 10.21 10.48
CA ASN A 33 1.18 10.30 11.93
C ASN A 33 1.95 9.13 12.60
N GLY A 34 2.47 8.18 11.82
CA GLY A 34 3.25 7.04 12.32
C GLY A 34 2.42 5.94 13.01
N PHE A 35 1.10 5.98 12.89
CA PHE A 35 0.22 4.90 13.38
C PHE A 35 0.26 3.69 12.46
N VAL A 36 0.48 3.92 11.18
CA VAL A 36 0.68 2.90 10.14
C VAL A 36 2.07 3.08 9.55
N ILE A 37 2.81 1.97 9.42
CA ILE A 37 4.12 1.94 8.76
C ILE A 37 3.98 1.10 7.50
N PRO A 38 4.01 1.69 6.29
CA PRO A 38 4.00 0.92 5.07
C PRO A 38 5.31 0.13 4.94
N CYS A 39 5.21 -1.13 4.55
CA CYS A 39 6.34 -1.96 4.13
C CYS A 39 6.44 -1.92 2.61
N ILE A 40 7.63 -1.63 2.08
CA ILE A 40 7.84 -1.41 0.64
C ILE A 40 9.09 -2.12 0.12
N SER A 41 9.10 -2.43 -1.17
CA SER A 41 10.30 -2.79 -1.94
C SER A 41 10.57 -1.76 -3.03
N VAL A 42 11.75 -1.83 -3.67
CA VAL A 42 12.09 -0.96 -4.80
C VAL A 42 11.08 -1.11 -5.93
N THR A 43 10.71 -2.34 -6.31
CA THR A 43 9.77 -2.57 -7.41
C THR A 43 8.39 -2.01 -7.09
N LEU A 44 7.91 -2.17 -5.85
CA LEU A 44 6.63 -1.62 -5.45
C LEU A 44 6.62 -0.09 -5.49
N VAL A 45 7.72 0.56 -5.13
CA VAL A 45 7.87 2.03 -5.28
C VAL A 45 7.87 2.46 -6.74
N LEU A 46 8.52 1.70 -7.64
CA LEU A 46 8.50 2.00 -9.07
C LEU A 46 7.09 1.84 -9.66
N GLU A 47 6.34 0.84 -9.21
CA GLU A 47 4.93 0.66 -9.59
C GLU A 47 4.07 1.85 -9.14
N TYR A 48 4.28 2.34 -7.91
CA TYR A 48 3.62 3.56 -7.44
C TYR A 48 3.96 4.77 -8.32
N GLU A 49 5.23 4.98 -8.64
CA GLU A 49 5.66 6.09 -9.49
C GLU A 49 5.02 6.02 -10.87
N ASP A 50 5.00 4.83 -11.48
CA ASP A 50 4.43 4.62 -12.80
C ASP A 50 2.91 4.87 -12.80
N VAL A 51 2.16 4.26 -11.87
CA VAL A 51 0.70 4.45 -11.79
C VAL A 51 0.33 5.90 -11.53
N LEU A 52 0.97 6.56 -10.57
CA LEU A 52 0.67 7.96 -10.26
C LEU A 52 1.03 8.89 -11.43
N THR A 53 2.16 8.64 -12.09
CA THR A 53 2.60 9.43 -13.25
C THR A 53 1.63 9.29 -14.42
N ARG A 54 1.18 8.06 -14.73
CA ARG A 54 0.18 7.78 -15.78
C ARG A 54 -1.13 8.53 -15.54
N HIS A 55 -1.51 8.74 -14.28
CA HIS A 55 -2.77 9.39 -13.91
C HIS A 55 -2.63 10.84 -13.42
N ARG A 56 -1.46 11.46 -13.53
CA ARG A 56 -1.18 12.80 -13.00
C ARG A 56 -2.19 13.87 -13.42
N ASN A 57 -2.68 13.80 -14.66
CA ASN A 57 -3.66 14.75 -15.19
C ASN A 57 -5.01 14.63 -14.48
N ARG A 58 -5.43 13.41 -14.12
CA ARG A 58 -6.66 13.15 -13.35
C ARG A 58 -6.52 13.52 -11.88
N LEU A 59 -5.30 13.44 -11.35
CA LEU A 59 -4.97 13.86 -9.99
C LEU A 59 -4.77 15.37 -9.88
N HIS A 60 -4.69 16.08 -11.01
CA HIS A 60 -4.30 17.50 -11.07
C HIS A 60 -2.94 17.77 -10.39
N LEU A 61 -2.00 16.83 -10.52
CA LEU A 61 -0.66 16.93 -9.95
C LEU A 61 0.41 17.02 -11.04
N THR A 62 1.47 17.76 -10.74
CA THR A 62 2.69 17.80 -11.52
C THR A 62 3.58 16.58 -11.22
N GLN A 63 4.55 16.32 -12.11
CA GLN A 63 5.56 15.29 -11.86
C GLN A 63 6.36 15.56 -10.57
N GLY A 64 6.64 16.84 -10.28
CA GLY A 64 7.36 17.25 -9.08
C GLY A 64 6.59 16.93 -7.81
N GLU A 65 5.28 17.18 -7.80
CA GLU A 65 4.41 16.86 -6.65
C GLU A 65 4.28 15.36 -6.42
N ILE A 66 4.17 14.55 -7.48
CA ILE A 66 4.18 13.09 -7.36
C ILE A 66 5.49 12.60 -6.74
N LYS A 67 6.64 13.10 -7.22
CA LYS A 67 7.95 12.74 -6.67
C LYS A 67 8.10 13.19 -5.21
N ALA A 68 7.62 14.38 -4.86
CA ALA A 68 7.63 14.87 -3.49
C ALA A 68 6.78 13.99 -2.57
N PHE A 69 5.57 13.63 -3.00
CA PHE A 69 4.69 12.72 -2.27
C PHE A 69 5.34 11.34 -2.07
N LEU A 70 5.89 10.73 -3.13
CA LEU A 70 6.55 9.43 -3.02
C LEU A 70 7.80 9.49 -2.15
N GLY A 71 8.58 10.57 -2.22
CA GLY A 71 9.72 10.81 -1.33
C GLY A 71 9.31 10.83 0.14
N PHE A 72 8.22 11.53 0.45
CA PHE A 72 7.62 11.51 1.79
C PHE A 72 7.11 10.11 2.17
N PHE A 73 6.38 9.44 1.29
CA PHE A 73 5.83 8.11 1.56
C PHE A 73 6.94 7.08 1.86
N VAL A 74 8.00 7.06 1.05
CA VAL A 74 9.19 6.21 1.24
C VAL A 74 9.95 6.55 2.52
N GLN A 75 9.94 7.82 2.95
CA GLN A 75 10.52 8.22 4.24
C GLN A 75 9.74 7.66 5.42
N GLN A 76 8.41 7.56 5.32
CA GLN A 76 7.53 6.99 6.35
C GLN A 76 7.41 5.45 6.30
N SER A 77 8.10 4.81 5.36
CA SER A 77 7.99 3.38 5.09
C SER A 77 9.21 2.61 5.58
N GLU A 78 8.97 1.37 5.98
CA GLU A 78 10.01 0.36 6.17
C GLU A 78 10.40 -0.27 4.82
N ARG A 79 11.70 -0.30 4.53
CA ARG A 79 12.24 -0.72 3.23
C ARG A 79 12.78 -2.13 3.31
N LEU A 80 12.29 -3.00 2.43
CA LEU A 80 12.70 -4.39 2.34
C LEU A 80 13.46 -4.64 1.06
N LYS A 81 14.53 -5.43 1.17
CA LYS A 81 15.21 -6.00 0.00
C LYS A 81 14.60 -7.38 -0.26
N ILE A 82 13.93 -7.51 -1.39
CA ILE A 82 13.22 -8.74 -1.77
C ILE A 82 13.93 -9.36 -2.96
N HIS A 83 14.12 -10.67 -2.88
CA HIS A 83 14.61 -11.50 -3.97
C HIS A 83 13.39 -12.30 -4.47
N TYR A 84 12.92 -11.99 -5.68
CA TYR A 84 11.68 -12.49 -6.28
C TYR A 84 11.78 -13.96 -6.67
N LEU A 85 11.67 -14.86 -5.68
CA LEU A 85 12.07 -16.27 -5.82
C LEU A 85 10.91 -17.24 -6.10
N TRP A 86 9.63 -16.87 -5.90
CA TRP A 86 8.53 -17.85 -5.87
C TRP A 86 7.23 -17.45 -6.62
N ARG A 87 7.33 -16.56 -7.62
CA ARG A 87 6.20 -16.21 -8.50
C ARG A 87 5.93 -17.28 -9.59
N PRO A 88 4.68 -17.47 -10.06
CA PRO A 88 3.47 -16.79 -9.61
C PRO A 88 2.72 -17.54 -8.50
N CYS A 89 2.10 -16.81 -7.57
CA CYS A 89 1.29 -17.38 -6.48
C CYS A 89 -0.15 -16.85 -6.44
N LEU A 90 -0.39 -15.65 -6.94
CA LEU A 90 -1.71 -15.05 -7.10
C LEU A 90 -2.26 -15.25 -8.52
N LYS A 91 -3.54 -14.88 -8.68
CA LYS A 91 -4.22 -14.95 -9.98
C LYS A 91 -3.62 -13.96 -11.00
N ASP A 92 -3.32 -12.74 -10.56
CA ASP A 92 -2.58 -11.76 -11.35
C ASP A 92 -1.10 -11.76 -10.90
N PRO A 93 -0.15 -12.13 -11.78
CA PRO A 93 1.27 -12.11 -11.45
C PRO A 93 1.82 -10.72 -11.08
N ASN A 94 1.13 -9.64 -11.43
CA ASN A 94 1.52 -8.30 -11.03
C ASN A 94 1.30 -8.07 -9.52
N ASP A 95 0.28 -8.70 -8.93
CA ASP A 95 -0.03 -8.56 -7.50
C ASP A 95 0.95 -9.34 -6.61
N ASP A 96 1.67 -10.32 -7.17
CA ASP A 96 2.66 -11.09 -6.43
C ASP A 96 3.76 -10.18 -5.82
N MET A 97 4.06 -9.04 -6.46
CA MET A 97 5.04 -8.09 -5.88
C MET A 97 4.57 -7.49 -4.56
N VAL A 98 3.27 -7.26 -4.41
CA VAL A 98 2.66 -6.74 -3.19
C VAL A 98 2.63 -7.85 -2.13
N LEU A 99 2.26 -9.06 -2.53
CA LEU A 99 2.24 -10.23 -1.64
C LEU A 99 3.64 -10.58 -1.11
N GLU A 100 4.66 -10.59 -1.95
CA GLU A 100 6.02 -10.89 -1.52
C GLU A 100 6.55 -9.89 -0.52
N VAL A 101 6.21 -8.60 -0.66
CA VAL A 101 6.54 -7.60 0.35
C VAL A 101 5.85 -7.95 1.66
N ALA A 102 4.58 -8.36 1.62
CA ALA A 102 3.85 -8.68 2.83
C ALA A 102 4.44 -9.89 3.55
N VAL A 103 4.79 -10.94 2.81
CA VAL A 103 5.42 -12.14 3.34
C VAL A 103 6.83 -11.84 3.88
N ALA A 104 7.66 -11.14 3.10
CA ALA A 104 9.03 -10.80 3.52
C ALA A 104 9.05 -9.88 4.75
N ALA A 105 8.08 -8.97 4.86
CA ALA A 105 7.92 -8.09 6.00
C ALA A 105 7.33 -8.80 7.24
N GLY A 106 6.65 -9.93 7.06
CA GLY A 106 5.87 -10.57 8.11
C GLY A 106 4.76 -9.66 8.63
N VAL A 107 4.02 -9.01 7.73
CA VAL A 107 2.85 -8.19 8.11
C VAL A 107 1.57 -9.01 8.08
N ASP A 108 0.62 -8.61 8.90
CA ASP A 108 -0.69 -9.26 8.95
C ASP A 108 -1.62 -8.81 7.80
N PHE A 109 -1.37 -7.62 7.23
CA PHE A 109 -2.32 -6.98 6.31
C PHE A 109 -1.71 -6.47 5.00
N ILE A 110 -2.41 -6.77 3.90
CA ILE A 110 -2.37 -6.02 2.64
C ILE A 110 -3.63 -5.16 2.57
N VAL A 111 -3.48 -3.85 2.39
CA VAL A 111 -4.61 -2.94 2.22
C VAL A 111 -4.84 -2.67 0.73
N THR A 112 -6.00 -3.08 0.21
CA THR A 112 -6.36 -2.99 -1.22
C THR A 112 -7.86 -2.73 -1.40
N HIS A 113 -8.27 -2.13 -2.52
CA HIS A 113 -9.68 -2.08 -2.89
C HIS A 113 -10.23 -3.44 -3.39
N ASN A 114 -9.38 -4.30 -3.92
CA ASN A 114 -9.78 -5.57 -4.54
C ASN A 114 -9.21 -6.77 -3.77
N THR A 115 -9.81 -7.10 -2.63
CA THR A 115 -9.34 -8.21 -1.78
C THR A 115 -9.31 -9.57 -2.49
N LYS A 116 -10.19 -9.77 -3.49
CA LYS A 116 -10.26 -10.98 -4.31
C LYS A 116 -9.00 -11.24 -5.14
N ASP A 117 -8.24 -10.19 -5.50
CA ASP A 117 -7.04 -10.32 -6.34
C ASP A 117 -5.89 -10.94 -5.51
N PHE A 118 -5.98 -10.80 -4.18
CA PHE A 118 -5.09 -11.39 -3.18
C PHE A 118 -5.63 -12.68 -2.56
N ALA A 119 -6.67 -13.29 -3.14
CA ALA A 119 -7.17 -14.58 -2.66
C ALA A 119 -6.03 -15.63 -2.71
N GLY A 120 -5.76 -16.30 -1.60
CA GLY A 120 -4.61 -17.19 -1.47
C GLY A 120 -3.52 -16.65 -0.54
N SER A 121 -3.50 -15.34 -0.23
CA SER A 121 -2.49 -14.73 0.66
C SER A 121 -2.55 -15.29 2.08
N GLU A 122 -3.71 -15.80 2.51
CA GLU A 122 -3.94 -16.39 3.82
C GLU A 122 -3.03 -17.61 4.10
N ARG A 123 -2.58 -18.32 3.06
CA ARG A 123 -1.63 -19.45 3.21
C ARG A 123 -0.27 -19.00 3.75
N PHE A 124 0.04 -17.71 3.62
CA PHE A 124 1.25 -17.07 4.13
C PHE A 124 0.99 -16.27 5.42
N GLY A 125 -0.21 -16.38 6.00
CA GLY A 125 -0.60 -15.61 7.19
C GLY A 125 -0.96 -14.16 6.92
N VAL A 126 -1.14 -13.77 5.65
CA VAL A 126 -1.43 -12.38 5.25
C VAL A 126 -2.90 -12.24 4.87
N GLN A 127 -3.59 -11.25 5.43
CA GLN A 127 -4.98 -10.93 5.12
C GLN A 127 -5.09 -9.70 4.21
N SER A 128 -5.84 -9.81 3.11
CA SER A 128 -6.19 -8.66 2.28
C SER A 128 -7.45 -7.98 2.80
N VAL A 129 -7.39 -6.67 3.05
CA VAL A 129 -8.48 -5.89 3.64
C VAL A 129 -8.71 -4.58 2.91
N THR A 130 -9.93 -4.07 2.96
CA THR A 130 -10.24 -2.76 2.37
C THR A 130 -9.80 -1.61 3.28
N PRO A 131 -9.49 -0.41 2.74
CA PRO A 131 -9.19 0.76 3.55
C PRO A 131 -10.30 1.06 4.56
N GLY A 132 -11.57 0.96 4.16
CA GLY A 132 -12.71 1.20 5.05
C GLY A 132 -12.78 0.23 6.22
N TRP A 133 -12.52 -1.06 5.96
CA TRP A 133 -12.42 -2.05 7.03
C TRP A 133 -11.23 -1.76 7.95
N PHE A 134 -10.06 -1.43 7.38
CA PHE A 134 -8.85 -1.15 8.15
C PHE A 134 -9.05 0.05 9.09
N ILE A 135 -9.58 1.17 8.57
CA ILE A 135 -9.88 2.36 9.37
C ILE A 135 -10.92 2.06 10.46
N LYS A 136 -11.97 1.28 10.17
CA LYS A 136 -12.97 0.94 11.18
C LYS A 136 -12.39 0.15 12.37
N ASN A 137 -11.44 -0.74 12.11
CA ASN A 137 -10.87 -1.61 13.16
C ASN A 137 -9.62 -1.03 13.84
N TYR A 138 -8.87 -0.19 13.13
CA TYR A 138 -7.55 0.30 13.58
C TYR A 138 -7.38 1.83 13.53
N GLY A 139 -8.32 2.55 12.94
CA GLY A 139 -8.25 3.99 12.69
C GLY A 139 -8.40 4.88 13.91
N GLY A 140 -8.68 4.32 15.10
CA GLY A 140 -8.74 5.09 16.33
C GLY A 140 -9.77 6.22 16.30
N THR A 141 -11.04 5.86 16.28
CA THR A 141 -12.13 6.71 16.80
C THR A 141 -13.14 5.80 17.49
N LYS A 142 -12.96 5.66 18.81
CA LYS A 142 -14.11 5.68 19.71
C LYS A 142 -14.28 7.12 20.16
#